data_AF-Q0UCN3-F1
#
_entry.id   AF-Q0UCN3-F1
#
_cell.length_a   1.000
_cell.length_b   1.000
_cell.length_c   1.000
_cell.angle_alpha   90.00
_cell.angle_beta   90.00
_cell.angle_gamma   90.00
#
_symmetry.space_group_name_H-M   'P 1'
#
loop_
_entity.id
_entity.type
_entity.pdbx_description
1 polymer ?
#
loop_
_entity_poly.entity_id
_entity_poly.type
_entity_poly.pdbx_seq_one_letter_code
_entity_poly.pdbx_strand_id
1 'polypeptide(L)'
;MGRSATQDTRLPVGGGPNQDEPIFIPKGTVANMSWYALHRDPVVYGKDVETFRPERWETIQPTHWEFMGFGGGNRECLGKQKVLVEAAYVLVRLAKKFEVLESRDKEDWVGEMKLTCKSKNGCKVALYGNSI
;
A
#
# COMPACT_ATOMS: atom_id res chain seq x y z
N MET A 1 3.11 -6.41 11.00
CA MET A 1 2.39 -5.56 11.98
C MET A 1 1.28 -6.40 12.56
N GLY A 2 1.53 -7.04 13.71
CA GLY A 2 0.60 -7.98 14.32
C GLY A 2 0.02 -7.45 15.62
N ARG A 3 -1.08 -8.05 16.07
CA ARG A 3 -1.62 -7.91 17.42
C ARG A 3 -1.73 -9.29 18.02
N SER A 4 -1.34 -9.44 19.28
CA SER A 4 -1.57 -10.67 20.02
C SER A 4 -2.78 -10.49 20.93
N ALA A 5 -3.68 -11.45 20.94
CA ALA A 5 -4.79 -11.49 21.88
C ALA A 5 -4.24 -11.65 23.31
N THR A 6 -4.49 -10.67 24.18
CA THR A 6 -4.02 -10.71 25.58
C THR A 6 -4.90 -11.58 26.47
N GLN A 7 -6.10 -11.89 26.01
CA GLN A 7 -7.11 -12.75 26.63
C GLN A 7 -7.93 -13.43 25.53
N ASP A 8 -8.68 -14.46 25.90
CA ASP A 8 -9.65 -15.07 25.01
C ASP A 8 -10.66 -14.02 24.57
N THR A 9 -10.89 -13.95 23.26
CA THR A 9 -11.76 -12.93 22.67
C THR A 9 -12.40 -13.47 21.41
N ARG A 10 -13.16 -12.63 20.70
CA ARG A 10 -13.83 -12.99 19.46
C ARG A 10 -13.73 -11.84 18.48
N LEU A 11 -13.53 -12.15 17.20
CA LEU A 11 -13.86 -11.19 16.14
C LEU A 11 -15.38 -11.24 15.93
N PRO A 12 -16.04 -10.09 15.73
CA PRO A 12 -17.50 -10.06 15.62
C PRO A 12 -18.02 -10.72 14.34
N VAL A 13 -17.21 -10.78 13.28
CA VAL A 13 -17.53 -11.33 11.96
C VAL A 13 -16.32 -12.03 11.35
N GLY A 14 -16.53 -12.73 10.23
CA GLY A 14 -15.51 -13.44 9.44
C GLY A 14 -15.65 -14.96 9.46
N GLY A 15 -16.51 -15.51 10.34
CA GLY A 15 -16.78 -16.94 10.45
C GLY A 15 -18.02 -17.38 9.66
N GLY A 16 -18.24 -18.70 9.59
CA GLY A 16 -19.37 -19.28 8.86
C GLY A 16 -19.25 -19.19 7.33
N PRO A 17 -20.18 -19.79 6.57
CA PRO A 17 -20.15 -19.77 5.10
C PRO A 17 -20.29 -18.37 4.49
N ASN A 18 -20.98 -17.45 5.19
CA ASN A 18 -21.27 -16.10 4.73
C ASN A 18 -20.36 -15.03 5.36
N GLN A 19 -19.40 -15.41 6.21
CA GLN A 19 -18.48 -14.51 6.90
C GLN A 19 -19.14 -13.53 7.89
N ASP A 20 -20.36 -13.81 8.35
CA ASP A 20 -21.14 -12.99 9.29
C ASP A 20 -21.11 -13.52 10.73
N GLU A 21 -20.59 -14.73 10.95
CA GLU A 21 -20.51 -15.32 12.28
C GLU A 21 -19.23 -14.90 13.03
N PRO A 22 -19.25 -14.88 14.38
CA PRO A 22 -18.07 -14.54 15.17
C PRO A 22 -17.01 -15.65 15.14
N ILE A 23 -15.74 -15.24 15.12
CA ILE A 23 -14.58 -16.16 15.19
C ILE A 23 -14.02 -16.15 16.62
N PHE A 24 -13.88 -17.31 17.25
CA PHE A 24 -13.18 -17.43 18.53
C PHE A 24 -11.67 -17.24 18.37
N ILE A 25 -11.09 -16.37 19.19
CA ILE A 25 -9.67 -16.04 19.19
C ILE A 25 -9.09 -16.37 20.57
N PRO A 26 -8.36 -17.49 20.71
CA PRO A 26 -7.68 -17.84 21.95
C PRO A 26 -6.64 -16.79 22.36
N LYS A 27 -6.42 -16.63 23.67
CA LYS A 27 -5.30 -15.87 24.23
C LYS A 27 -3.98 -16.33 23.60
N GLY A 28 -3.13 -15.37 23.25
CA GLY A 28 -1.84 -15.61 22.61
C GLY A 28 -1.90 -15.68 21.08
N THR A 29 -3.10 -15.78 20.48
CA THR A 29 -3.25 -15.78 19.02
C THR A 29 -2.72 -14.48 18.42
N VAL A 30 -1.87 -14.59 17.39
CA VAL A 30 -1.34 -13.44 16.66
C VAL A 30 -2.21 -13.18 15.43
N ALA A 31 -2.92 -12.06 15.44
CA ALA A 31 -3.64 -11.54 14.29
C ALA A 31 -2.71 -10.65 13.46
N ASN A 32 -2.56 -10.97 12.19
CA ASN A 32 -1.81 -10.17 11.22
C ASN A 32 -2.74 -9.67 10.11
N MET A 33 -2.45 -8.48 9.62
CA MET A 33 -3.15 -7.89 8.50
C MET A 33 -2.37 -8.13 7.22
N SER A 34 -3.04 -8.64 6.18
CA SER A 34 -2.45 -8.80 4.86
C SER A 34 -2.67 -7.53 4.03
N TRP A 35 -1.69 -6.61 4.07
CA TRP A 35 -1.71 -5.43 3.20
C TRP A 35 -1.75 -5.79 1.72
N TYR A 36 -1.05 -6.86 1.35
CA TYR A 36 -1.02 -7.32 -0.02
C TYR A 36 -2.41 -7.67 -0.54
N ALA A 37 -3.19 -8.46 0.23
CA ALA A 37 -4.55 -8.82 -0.15
C ALA A 37 -5.50 -7.62 -0.10
N LEU A 38 -5.41 -6.80 0.98
CA LEU A 38 -6.27 -5.64 1.16
C LEU A 38 -6.14 -4.63 0.00
N HIS A 39 -4.92 -4.26 -0.38
CA HIS A 39 -4.67 -3.31 -1.47
C HIS A 39 -4.78 -3.95 -2.86
N ARG A 40 -5.21 -5.22 -2.93
CA ARG A 40 -5.47 -5.97 -4.16
C ARG A 40 -6.89 -6.50 -4.28
N ASP A 41 -7.81 -6.02 -3.44
CA ASP A 41 -9.20 -6.43 -3.53
C ASP A 41 -9.83 -5.84 -4.81
N PRO A 42 -10.23 -6.67 -5.80
CA PRO A 42 -10.82 -6.16 -7.04
C PRO A 42 -12.20 -5.54 -6.83
N VAL A 43 -12.87 -5.79 -5.70
CA VAL A 43 -14.13 -5.14 -5.34
C VAL A 43 -13.91 -3.65 -5.08
N VAL A 44 -12.80 -3.30 -4.42
CA VAL A 44 -12.44 -1.91 -4.09
C VAL A 44 -11.69 -1.25 -5.23
N TYR A 45 -10.70 -1.94 -5.81
CA TYR A 45 -9.73 -1.37 -6.73
C TYR A 45 -9.99 -1.69 -8.21
N GLY A 46 -11.04 -2.43 -8.51
CA GLY A 46 -11.41 -2.85 -9.86
C GLY A 46 -10.65 -4.08 -10.36
N LYS A 47 -11.11 -4.64 -11.48
CA LYS A 47 -10.59 -5.91 -12.02
C LYS A 47 -9.13 -5.85 -12.48
N ASP A 48 -8.65 -4.66 -12.84
CA ASP A 48 -7.28 -4.45 -13.30
C ASP A 48 -6.32 -4.12 -12.13
N VAL A 49 -6.59 -4.64 -10.93
CA VAL A 49 -5.89 -4.22 -9.70
C VAL A 49 -4.37 -4.37 -9.75
N GLU A 50 -3.86 -5.32 -10.53
CA GLU A 50 -2.43 -5.55 -10.73
C GLU A 50 -1.76 -4.56 -11.70
N THR A 51 -2.54 -3.72 -12.39
CA THR A 51 -2.04 -2.68 -13.30
C THR A 51 -1.78 -1.39 -12.53
N PHE A 52 -0.63 -0.76 -12.78
CA PHE A 52 -0.34 0.59 -12.30
C PHE A 52 -1.15 1.63 -13.10
N ARG A 53 -2.25 2.12 -12.52
CA ARG A 53 -3.14 3.13 -13.12
C ARG A 53 -3.43 4.26 -12.12
N PRO A 54 -2.64 5.33 -12.08
CA PRO A 54 -2.86 6.48 -11.18
C PRO A 54 -4.25 7.12 -11.30
N GLU A 55 -4.81 7.14 -12.51
CA GLU A 55 -6.13 7.72 -12.82
C GLU A 55 -7.27 6.99 -12.07
N ARG A 56 -7.01 5.77 -11.56
CA ARG A 56 -7.98 5.04 -10.73
C ARG A 56 -8.49 5.90 -9.57
N TRP A 57 -7.60 6.66 -8.94
CA TRP A 57 -7.91 7.50 -7.79
C TRP A 57 -8.87 8.66 -8.09
N GLU A 58 -9.13 8.97 -9.35
CA GLU A 58 -10.15 9.95 -9.74
C GLU A 58 -11.58 9.41 -9.56
N THR A 59 -11.74 8.09 -9.59
CA THR A 59 -13.05 7.41 -9.61
C THR A 59 -13.37 6.66 -8.33
N ILE A 60 -12.36 6.23 -7.56
CA ILE A 60 -12.53 5.51 -6.31
C ILE A 60 -12.15 6.38 -5.12
N GLN A 61 -12.86 6.20 -4.00
CA GLN A 61 -12.52 6.81 -2.72
C GLN A 61 -12.58 5.74 -1.63
N PRO A 62 -11.54 4.88 -1.53
CA PRO A 62 -11.50 3.84 -0.51
C PRO A 62 -11.60 4.46 0.87
N THR A 63 -12.36 3.82 1.75
CA THR A 63 -12.38 4.14 3.16
C THR A 63 -11.01 3.93 3.79
N HIS A 64 -10.82 4.48 4.99
CA HIS A 64 -9.58 4.32 5.74
C HIS A 64 -9.16 2.85 5.94
N TRP A 65 -10.13 1.96 6.11
CA TRP A 65 -9.89 0.53 6.34
C TRP A 65 -9.67 -0.27 5.04
N GLU A 66 -10.02 0.30 3.89
CA GLU A 66 -9.74 -0.29 2.57
C GLU A 66 -8.36 0.14 2.04
N PHE A 67 -7.92 1.37 2.36
CA PHE A 67 -6.57 1.87 2.04
C PHE A 67 -5.75 2.22 3.28
N MET A 68 -5.11 1.21 3.86
CA MET A 68 -4.23 1.35 5.02
C MET A 68 -2.74 1.51 4.67
N GLY A 69 -2.40 2.34 3.66
CA GLY A 69 -1.00 2.59 3.25
C GLY A 69 -0.11 3.17 4.36
N PHE A 70 -0.71 3.79 5.37
CA PHE A 70 -0.05 4.35 6.54
C PHE A 70 -0.47 3.65 7.86
N GLY A 71 -1.08 2.46 7.76
CA GLY A 71 -1.74 1.81 8.89
C GLY A 71 -3.08 2.45 9.23
N GLY A 72 -3.56 2.24 10.46
CA GLY A 72 -4.83 2.79 10.93
C GLY A 72 -5.02 2.76 12.45
N GLY A 73 -6.04 3.50 12.90
CA GLY A 73 -6.37 3.70 14.31
C GLY A 73 -5.24 4.38 15.11
N ASN A 74 -5.15 4.10 16.41
CA ASN A 74 -4.17 4.73 17.31
C ASN A 74 -2.69 4.43 17.01
N ARG A 75 -2.40 3.60 16.00
CA ARG A 75 -1.03 3.30 15.53
C ARG A 75 -0.86 3.63 14.05
N GLU A 76 -1.69 4.52 13.50
CA GLU A 76 -1.45 5.13 12.18
C GLU A 76 -0.12 5.90 12.20
N CYS A 77 0.56 5.93 11.05
CA CYS A 77 1.81 6.65 10.88
C CYS A 77 1.62 8.15 11.17
N LEU A 78 2.28 8.62 12.23
CA LEU A 78 2.30 10.03 12.62
C LEU A 78 2.83 10.94 11.49
N GLY A 79 3.71 10.40 10.65
CA GLY A 79 4.32 11.10 9.52
C GLY A 79 3.46 11.17 8.25
N LYS A 80 2.24 10.62 8.23
CA LYS A 80 1.40 10.52 7.02
C LYS A 80 1.28 11.84 6.26
N GLN A 81 0.88 12.91 6.95
CA GLN A 81 0.68 14.22 6.31
C GLN A 81 2.00 14.80 5.78
N LYS A 82 3.10 14.65 6.53
CA LYS A 82 4.43 15.08 6.11
C LYS A 82 4.87 14.34 4.85
N VAL A 83 4.75 13.01 4.82
CA VAL A 83 5.16 12.18 3.68
C VAL A 83 4.35 12.53 2.43
N LEU A 84 3.04 12.75 2.55
CA LEU A 84 2.21 13.12 1.41
C LEU A 84 2.63 14.46 0.81
N VAL A 85 2.90 15.46 1.65
CA VAL A 85 3.38 16.79 1.20
C VAL A 85 4.77 16.68 0.56
N GLU A 86 5.70 15.98 1.20
CA GLU A 86 7.06 15.81 0.67
C GLU A 86 7.08 15.02 -0.64
N ALA A 87 6.29 13.94 -0.73
CA ALA A 87 6.17 13.14 -1.95
C ALA A 87 5.59 13.96 -3.11
N ALA A 88 4.51 14.71 -2.87
CA ALA A 88 3.93 15.59 -3.88
C ALA A 88 4.92 16.66 -4.32
N TYR A 89 5.64 17.29 -3.38
CA TYR A 89 6.68 18.26 -3.67
C TYR A 89 7.79 17.66 -4.55
N VAL A 90 8.37 16.55 -4.14
CA VAL A 90 9.46 15.88 -4.88
C VAL A 90 8.99 15.49 -6.27
N LEU A 91 7.80 14.91 -6.42
CA LEU A 91 7.24 14.52 -7.71
C LEU A 91 7.12 15.73 -8.66
N VAL A 92 6.54 16.84 -8.19
CA VAL A 92 6.40 18.07 -8.99
C VAL A 92 7.77 18.66 -9.33
N ARG A 93 8.73 18.64 -8.40
CA ARG A 93 10.10 19.14 -8.65
C ARG A 93 10.83 18.31 -9.70
N LEU A 94 10.66 16.99 -9.68
CA LEU A 94 11.23 16.10 -10.70
C LEU A 94 10.62 16.40 -12.06
N ALA A 95 9.28 16.46 -12.16
CA ALA A 95 8.56 16.74 -13.41
C ALA A 95 8.89 18.12 -14.01
N LYS A 96 9.17 19.12 -13.18
CA LYS A 96 9.57 20.46 -13.67
C LYS A 96 11.03 20.56 -14.08
N LYS A 97 11.91 19.73 -13.52
CA LYS A 97 13.37 19.84 -13.73
C LYS A 97 13.84 18.96 -14.89
N PHE A 98 13.24 17.81 -15.07
CA PHE A 98 13.66 16.82 -16.04
C PHE A 98 12.55 16.59 -17.06
N GLU A 99 12.89 16.70 -18.34
CA GLU A 99 11.95 16.47 -19.44
C GLU A 99 11.89 15.01 -19.84
N VAL A 100 13.01 14.30 -19.70
CA VAL A 100 13.15 12.92 -20.13
C VAL A 100 13.54 12.05 -18.94
N LEU A 101 12.75 10.99 -18.74
CA LEU A 101 13.00 9.91 -17.80
C LEU A 101 13.18 8.61 -18.60
N GLU A 102 14.36 8.00 -18.50
CA GLU A 102 14.66 6.73 -19.15
C GLU A 102 14.93 5.64 -18.12
N SER A 103 14.28 4.48 -18.28
CA SER A 103 14.68 3.29 -17.54
C SER A 103 16.07 2.84 -17.99
N ARG A 104 16.96 2.64 -17.03
CA ARG A 104 18.27 2.00 -17.20
C ARG A 104 18.31 0.61 -16.59
N ASP A 105 17.14 0.10 -16.17
CA ASP A 105 16.96 -1.30 -15.84
C ASP A 105 16.53 -2.07 -17.09
N LYS A 106 17.25 -3.14 -17.39
CA LYS A 106 17.00 -4.00 -18.56
C LYS A 106 16.19 -5.24 -18.19
N GLU A 107 16.06 -5.51 -16.91
CA GLU A 107 15.34 -6.66 -16.37
C GLU A 107 13.88 -6.28 -16.11
N ASP A 108 13.01 -7.28 -16.17
CA ASP A 108 11.63 -7.11 -15.75
C ASP A 108 11.53 -6.77 -14.26
N TRP A 109 10.44 -6.08 -13.91
CA TRP A 109 10.19 -5.74 -12.51
C TRP A 109 9.96 -6.99 -11.67
N VAL A 110 10.76 -7.14 -10.62
CA VAL A 110 10.58 -8.18 -9.59
C VAL A 110 10.43 -7.51 -8.24
N GLY A 111 9.25 -7.66 -7.63
CA GLY A 111 9.00 -7.13 -6.29
C GLY A 111 9.81 -7.86 -5.22
N GLU A 112 10.53 -7.11 -4.40
CA GLU A 112 11.15 -7.58 -3.17
C GLU A 112 10.34 -7.07 -1.97
N MET A 113 9.77 -8.00 -1.22
CA MET A 113 9.01 -7.68 -0.01
C MET A 113 9.97 -7.35 1.14
N LYS A 114 10.01 -6.08 1.54
CA LYS A 114 10.60 -5.60 2.80
C LYS A 114 9.51 -4.98 3.65
N LEU A 115 9.87 -4.07 4.57
CA LEU A 115 8.88 -3.24 5.26
C LEU A 115 8.00 -2.47 4.27
N THR A 116 8.58 -1.98 3.18
CA THR A 116 7.88 -1.49 1.98
C THR A 116 8.32 -2.33 0.76
N CYS A 117 7.41 -2.57 -0.18
CA CYS A 117 7.76 -3.24 -1.42
C CYS A 117 8.69 -2.34 -2.24
N LYS A 118 9.74 -2.93 -2.81
CA LYS A 118 10.65 -2.24 -3.74
C LYS A 118 11.00 -3.15 -4.90
N SER A 119 11.49 -2.59 -5.99
CA SER A 119 12.13 -3.40 -7.04
C SER A 119 13.38 -4.08 -6.47
N LYS A 120 13.51 -5.39 -6.70
CA LYS A 120 14.69 -6.19 -6.37
C LYS A 120 15.97 -5.63 -7.02
N ASN A 121 15.84 -5.06 -8.20
CA ASN A 121 16.95 -4.53 -9.00
C ASN A 121 17.25 -3.05 -8.72
N GLY A 122 16.46 -2.42 -7.84
CA GLY A 122 16.49 -0.98 -7.58
C GLY A 122 15.71 -0.17 -8.63
N CYS A 123 15.95 1.14 -8.65
CA CYS A 123 15.37 2.06 -9.64
C CYS A 123 16.53 2.71 -10.41
N LYS A 124 16.99 2.03 -11.46
CA LYS A 124 18.06 2.53 -12.33
C LYS A 124 17.42 3.40 -13.40
N VAL A 125 17.65 4.70 -13.33
CA VAL A 125 17.08 5.66 -14.28
C VAL A 125 18.11 6.70 -14.70
N ALA A 126 17.95 7.21 -15.92
CA ALA A 126 18.62 8.42 -16.36
C ALA A 126 17.58 9.54 -16.45
N LEU A 127 17.97 10.73 -15.98
CA LEU A 127 17.15 11.92 -15.96
C LEU A 127 17.88 13.00 -16.77
N TYR A 128 17.21 13.57 -17.76
CA TYR A 128 17.76 14.65 -18.58
C TYR A 128 16.90 15.88 -18.39
N GLY A 129 17.54 16.98 -18.04
CA GLY A 129 16.89 18.28 -17.90
C GLY A 129 17.26 19.18 -19.06
N ASN A 130 16.58 20.31 -19.17
CA ASN A 130 17.01 21.35 -20.07
C ASN A 130 18.38 21.89 -19.64
N SER A 131 19.31 21.88 -20.59
CA SER A 131 20.50 22.73 -20.53
C SER A 131 20.00 24.17 -20.42
N ILE A 132 20.13 24.78 -19.23
CA ILE A 132 20.11 26.24 -19.11
C ILE A 132 21.45 26.74 -19.65
#